data_AF-A0A521RDQ1-F1
#
_entry.id   AF-A0A521RDQ1-F1
#
_cell.length_a   1.000
_cell.length_b   1.000
_cell.length_c   1.000
_cell.angle_alpha   90.00
_cell.angle_beta   90.00
_cell.angle_gamma   90.00
#
_symmetry.space_group_name_H-M   'P 1'
#
loop_
_entity.id
_entity.type
_entity.pdbx_description
1 polymer ?
#
loop_
_entity_poly.entity_id
_entity_poly.type
_entity_poly.pdbx_seq_one_letter_code
_entity_poly.pdbx_strand_id
1 'polypeptide(L)'
;MAEHTAGQQQHPIKIYLIIWGMLFVLSAFSYAVDYFGLEGMLRWTLILTFMFLKAGFIVAIFMHMAWERLALIGAILLPPAVLLVLIGLMAVEGDYTTSTRAAYFDEKPKLLEPAHSQENR
;
A
#
# COMPACT_ATOMS: atom_id res chain seq x y z
N MET A 1 26.36 5.53 -32.18
CA MET A 1 26.56 5.39 -30.73
C MET A 1 25.66 6.39 -30.03
N ALA A 2 24.80 5.88 -29.15
CA ALA A 2 23.94 6.55 -28.17
C ALA A 2 22.94 7.62 -28.65
N GLU A 3 21.69 7.18 -28.75
CA GLU A 3 20.46 7.99 -28.78
C GLU A 3 20.27 8.73 -27.43
N HIS A 4 20.19 10.05 -27.47
CA HIS A 4 19.76 10.88 -26.33
C HIS A 4 18.25 11.19 -26.46
N THR A 5 17.42 10.18 -26.22
CA THR A 5 15.96 10.35 -26.06
C THR A 5 15.66 10.42 -24.56
N ALA A 6 16.05 11.52 -23.92
CA ALA A 6 15.60 11.84 -22.57
C ALA A 6 14.45 12.85 -22.69
N GLY A 7 13.23 12.34 -22.80
CA GLY A 7 12.00 13.12 -22.80
C GLY A 7 11.94 14.02 -21.56
N GLN A 8 11.99 15.33 -21.80
CA GLN A 8 11.85 16.35 -20.78
C GLN A 8 10.39 16.42 -20.29
N GLN A 9 9.99 15.53 -19.37
CA GLN A 9 8.90 15.75 -18.42
C GLN A 9 9.35 16.78 -17.36
N GLN A 10 9.71 17.96 -17.84
CA GLN A 10 10.31 19.02 -17.05
C GLN A 10 9.21 19.93 -16.54
N HIS A 11 8.59 19.59 -15.40
CA HIS A 11 8.26 20.56 -14.35
C HIS A 11 7.79 20.04 -12.96
N PRO A 12 7.90 18.76 -12.54
CA PRO A 12 7.44 18.37 -11.19
C PRO A 12 8.18 19.07 -10.04
N ILE A 13 9.48 19.38 -10.18
CA ILE A 13 10.31 19.96 -9.11
C ILE A 13 9.86 21.37 -8.68
N LYS A 14 9.36 22.16 -9.63
CA LYS A 14 8.90 23.53 -9.36
C LYS A 14 7.62 23.51 -8.52
N ILE A 15 6.73 22.55 -8.80
CA ILE A 15 5.52 22.33 -8.01
C ILE A 15 5.89 21.96 -6.57
N TYR A 16 6.79 20.98 -6.35
CA TYR A 16 7.22 20.59 -5.00
C TYR A 16 7.84 21.74 -4.19
N LEU A 17 8.68 22.57 -4.80
CA LEU A 17 9.25 23.76 -4.13
C LEU A 17 8.19 24.80 -3.76
N ILE A 18 7.21 25.05 -4.63
CA ILE A 18 6.09 25.97 -4.35
C ILE A 18 5.23 25.44 -3.21
N ILE A 19 4.93 24.14 -3.21
CA ILE A 19 4.15 23.48 -2.15
C ILE A 19 4.89 23.55 -0.82
N TRP A 20 6.17 23.20 -0.84
CA TRP A 20 7.02 23.26 0.34
C TRP A 20 7.07 24.67 0.93
N GLY A 21 7.28 25.69 0.08
CA GLY A 21 7.24 27.09 0.50
C GLY A 21 5.86 27.51 1.03
N MET A 22 4.77 27.10 0.39
CA MET A 22 3.42 27.44 0.84
C MET A 22 3.08 26.79 2.19
N LEU A 23 3.41 25.50 2.39
CA LEU A 23 3.23 24.82 3.67
C LEU A 23 4.10 25.44 4.77
N PHE A 24 5.31 25.88 4.43
CA PHE A 24 6.19 26.59 5.36
C PHE A 24 5.55 27.91 5.82
N VAL A 25 5.09 28.74 4.88
CA VAL A 25 4.41 30.00 5.19
C VAL A 25 3.15 29.76 6.01
N LEU A 26 2.35 28.76 5.66
CA LEU A 26 1.13 28.42 6.39
C LEU A 26 1.43 27.92 7.81
N SER A 27 2.49 27.14 7.99
CA SER A 27 2.94 26.68 9.32
C SER A 27 3.45 27.83 10.18
N ALA A 28 4.19 28.78 9.59
CA ALA A 28 4.64 29.99 10.26
C ALA A 28 3.46 30.88 10.68
N PHE A 29 2.43 31.00 9.84
CA PHE A 29 1.21 31.73 10.18
C PHE A 29 0.43 31.06 11.31
N SER A 30 0.34 29.72 11.31
CA SER A 30 -0.26 28.96 12.41
C SER A 30 0.44 29.26 13.74
N TYR A 31 1.77 29.30 13.72
CA TYR A 31 2.57 29.62 14.92
C TYR A 31 2.45 31.08 15.34
N ALA A 32 2.38 32.02 14.39
CA ALA A 32 2.18 33.44 14.69
C ALA A 32 0.86 33.67 15.42
N VAL A 33 -0.19 32.95 15.03
CA VAL A 33 -1.48 33.00 15.71
C VAL A 33 -1.41 32.51 17.14
N ASP A 34 -0.69 31.42 17.39
CA ASP A 34 -0.45 30.94 18.76
C ASP A 34 0.36 31.97 19.58
N TYR A 35 1.25 32.73 18.92
CA TYR A 35 2.04 33.79 19.55
C TYR A 35 1.22 35.03 19.94
N PHE A 36 0.18 35.38 19.17
CA PHE A 36 -0.69 36.52 19.48
C PHE A 36 -1.61 36.31 20.70
N GLY A 37 -1.58 35.13 21.34
CA GLY A 37 -2.22 34.92 22.65
C GLY A 37 -3.74 35.16 22.62
N LEU A 38 -4.39 34.84 21.51
CA LEU A 38 -5.83 35.07 21.33
C LEU A 38 -6.64 34.06 22.16
N GLU A 39 -7.21 34.52 23.27
CA GLU A 39 -8.09 33.70 24.12
C GLU A 39 -9.54 33.67 23.63
N GLY A 40 -10.24 32.55 23.88
CA GLY A 40 -11.67 32.39 23.57
C GLY A 40 -11.97 31.82 22.17
N MET A 41 -13.09 32.26 21.57
CA MET A 41 -13.61 31.74 20.29
C MET A 41 -12.67 32.00 19.10
N LEU A 42 -11.84 33.05 19.15
CA LEU A 42 -10.86 33.33 18.09
C LEU A 42 -9.86 32.19 17.91
N ARG A 43 -9.44 31.51 18.99
CA ARG A 43 -8.53 30.36 18.90
C ARG A 43 -9.17 29.21 18.13
N TRP A 44 -10.44 28.93 18.40
CA TRP A 44 -11.19 27.86 17.73
C TRP A 44 -11.35 28.13 16.24
N THR A 45 -11.78 29.34 15.87
CA THR A 45 -11.95 29.69 14.45
C THR A 45 -10.63 29.60 13.71
N LEU A 46 -9.53 30.05 14.33
CA LEU A 46 -8.24 30.18 13.66
C LEU A 46 -7.51 28.84 13.56
N ILE A 47 -7.60 27.98 14.57
CA ILE A 47 -7.17 26.58 14.48
C ILE A 47 -7.92 25.86 13.36
N LEU A 48 -9.26 25.98 13.31
CA LEU A 48 -10.07 25.38 12.26
C LEU A 48 -9.70 25.93 10.88
N THR A 49 -9.48 27.24 10.76
CA THR A 49 -9.02 27.88 9.52
C THR A 49 -7.66 27.33 9.07
N PHE A 50 -6.66 27.25 9.94
CA PHE A 50 -5.36 26.66 9.56
C PHE A 50 -5.44 25.18 9.23
N MET A 51 -6.27 24.44 9.95
CA MET A 51 -6.51 23.03 9.71
C MET A 51 -7.15 22.82 8.32
N PHE A 52 -8.12 23.65 7.95
CA PHE A 52 -8.77 23.63 6.63
C PHE A 52 -7.85 24.14 5.53
N LEU A 53 -7.07 25.21 5.75
CA LEU A 53 -6.10 25.69 4.76
C LEU A 53 -5.02 24.64 4.52
N LYS A 54 -4.46 24.02 5.56
CA LYS A 54 -3.40 23.02 5.41
C LYS A 54 -3.92 21.79 4.67
N ALA A 55 -5.07 21.26 5.08
CA ALA A 55 -5.68 20.10 4.44
C ALA A 55 -6.15 20.43 3.02
N GLY A 56 -6.81 21.57 2.82
CA GLY A 56 -7.26 22.06 1.53
C GLY A 56 -6.12 22.34 0.57
N PHE A 57 -4.94 22.77 1.06
CA PHE A 57 -3.75 22.96 0.24
C PHE A 57 -3.13 21.63 -0.20
N ILE A 58 -3.07 20.65 0.72
CA ILE A 58 -2.64 19.28 0.39
C ILE A 58 -3.60 18.68 -0.64
N VAL A 59 -4.90 18.83 -0.45
CA VAL A 59 -5.94 18.36 -1.38
C VAL A 59 -5.90 19.12 -2.71
N ALA A 60 -5.86 20.45 -2.76
CA ALA A 60 -5.83 21.17 -4.03
C ALA A 60 -4.56 20.90 -4.86
N ILE A 61 -3.50 20.36 -4.25
CA ILE A 61 -2.24 20.06 -4.91
C ILE A 61 -2.14 18.58 -5.25
N PHE A 62 -2.26 17.72 -4.25
CA PHE A 62 -2.21 16.27 -4.46
C PHE A 62 -3.46 15.84 -5.21
N MET A 63 -4.63 16.36 -4.80
CA MET A 63 -5.98 16.11 -5.33
C MET A 63 -6.36 16.76 -6.67
N HIS A 64 -5.49 17.59 -7.23
CA HIS A 64 -5.69 18.23 -8.53
C HIS A 64 -4.62 17.85 -9.57
N MET A 65 -3.44 17.42 -9.13
CA MET A 65 -2.46 16.80 -10.01
C MET A 65 -3.06 15.50 -10.55
N ALA A 66 -3.41 15.49 -11.83
CA ALA A 66 -4.15 14.44 -12.55
C ALA A 66 -3.43 13.08 -12.69
N TRP A 67 -2.79 12.60 -11.63
CA TRP A 67 -2.15 11.28 -11.50
C TRP A 67 -2.82 10.40 -10.43
N GLU A 68 -3.94 10.86 -9.88
CA GLU A 68 -4.52 10.29 -8.68
C GLU A 68 -5.55 9.20 -8.86
N ARG A 69 -6.25 9.12 -10.00
CA ARG A 69 -7.17 7.99 -10.18
C ARG A 69 -6.39 6.67 -10.13
N LEU A 70 -5.21 6.62 -10.71
CA LEU A 70 -4.34 5.43 -10.69
C LEU A 70 -3.68 5.22 -9.32
N ALA A 71 -3.20 6.26 -8.65
CA ALA A 71 -2.54 6.13 -7.35
C ALA A 71 -3.52 5.81 -6.20
N LEU A 72 -4.73 6.39 -6.19
CA LEU A 72 -5.77 6.06 -5.21
C LEU A 72 -6.37 4.68 -5.45
N ILE A 73 -6.66 4.33 -6.71
CA ILE A 73 -7.09 2.96 -7.04
C ILE A 73 -5.98 1.98 -6.68
N GLY A 74 -4.71 2.29 -6.99
CA GLY A 74 -3.56 1.48 -6.58
C GLY A 74 -3.49 1.33 -5.06
N ALA A 75 -3.47 2.42 -4.28
CA ALA A 75 -3.31 2.34 -2.83
C ALA A 75 -4.47 1.59 -2.12
N ILE A 76 -5.69 1.67 -2.65
CA ILE A 76 -6.87 1.00 -2.05
C ILE A 76 -7.04 -0.42 -2.58
N LEU A 77 -6.77 -0.68 -3.86
CA LEU A 77 -7.05 -1.95 -4.53
C LEU A 77 -5.85 -2.90 -4.52
N LEU A 78 -4.62 -2.39 -4.49
CA LEU A 78 -3.40 -3.20 -4.45
C LEU A 78 -3.28 -4.04 -3.16
N PRO A 79 -3.55 -3.51 -1.94
CA PRO A 79 -3.47 -4.33 -0.74
C PRO A 79 -4.48 -5.49 -0.76
N PRO A 80 -5.78 -5.30 -1.06
CA PRO A 80 -6.73 -6.40 -1.24
C PRO A 80 -6.35 -7.36 -2.36
N ALA A 81 -5.87 -6.87 -3.50
CA ALA A 81 -5.52 -7.73 -4.63
C ALA A 81 -4.34 -8.66 -4.31
N VAL A 82 -3.30 -8.15 -3.65
CA VAL A 82 -2.16 -8.98 -3.19
C VAL A 82 -2.63 -10.06 -2.22
N LEU A 83 -3.51 -9.72 -1.27
CA LEU A 83 -4.08 -10.68 -0.34
C LEU A 83 -4.91 -11.76 -1.04
N LEU A 84 -5.74 -11.39 -2.01
CA LEU A 84 -6.53 -12.35 -2.79
C LEU A 84 -5.65 -13.33 -3.58
N VAL A 85 -4.56 -12.84 -4.19
CA VAL A 85 -3.59 -13.69 -4.88
C VAL A 85 -2.91 -14.65 -3.89
N LEU A 86 -2.51 -14.16 -2.72
CA LEU A 86 -1.84 -14.98 -1.70
C LEU A 86 -2.77 -16.09 -1.16
N ILE A 87 -4.04 -15.76 -0.91
CA ILE A 87 -5.07 -16.71 -0.49
C ILE A 87 -5.30 -17.76 -1.59
N GLY A 88 -5.39 -17.34 -2.85
CA GLY A 88 -5.55 -18.26 -3.99
C GLY A 88 -4.38 -19.24 -4.13
N LEU A 89 -3.14 -18.74 -3.97
CA LEU A 89 -1.94 -19.59 -3.99
C LEU A 89 -1.95 -20.63 -2.85
N MET A 90 -2.27 -20.19 -1.63
CA MET A 90 -2.37 -21.08 -0.47
C MET A 90 -3.47 -22.13 -0.61
N ALA A 91 -4.61 -21.78 -1.22
CA ALA A 91 -5.68 -22.74 -1.49
C ALA A 91 -5.22 -23.84 -2.44
N VAL A 92 -4.52 -23.47 -3.52
CA VAL A 92 -3.97 -24.40 -4.49
C VAL A 92 -2.91 -25.32 -3.85
N GLU A 93 -1.98 -24.77 -3.06
CA GLU A 93 -0.99 -25.58 -2.34
C GLU A 93 -1.63 -26.53 -1.30
N GLY A 94 -2.73 -26.11 -0.68
CA GLY A 94 -3.52 -26.95 0.23
C GLY A 94 -4.12 -28.17 -0.47
N ASP A 95 -4.66 -27.99 -1.67
CA ASP A 95 -5.20 -29.09 -2.49
C ASP A 95 -4.09 -30.04 -2.98
N TYR A 96 -2.94 -29.50 -3.39
CA TYR A 96 -1.75 -30.31 -3.75
C TYR A 96 -1.22 -31.13 -2.56
N THR A 97 -1.16 -30.53 -1.37
CA THR A 97 -0.74 -31.23 -0.15
C THR A 97 -1.72 -32.34 0.21
N THR A 98 -3.02 -32.09 0.07
CA THR A 98 -4.07 -33.06 0.38
C THR A 98 -4.07 -34.24 -0.60
N SER A 99 -3.96 -33.97 -1.90
CA SER A 99 -3.90 -35.01 -2.94
C SER A 99 -2.63 -35.86 -2.84
N THR A 100 -1.48 -35.24 -2.58
CA THR A 100 -0.22 -35.94 -2.33
C THR A 100 -0.35 -36.87 -1.12
N ARG A 101 -0.91 -36.38 0.00
CA ARG A 101 -1.14 -37.21 1.18
C ARG A 101 -2.06 -38.40 0.88
N ALA A 102 -3.14 -38.18 0.14
CA ALA A 102 -4.02 -39.28 -0.26
C ALA A 102 -3.27 -40.33 -1.10
N ALA A 103 -2.44 -39.92 -2.06
CA ALA A 103 -1.67 -40.84 -2.88
C ALA A 103 -0.66 -41.69 -2.08
N TYR A 104 0.07 -41.09 -1.13
CA TYR A 104 1.11 -41.81 -0.38
C TYR A 104 0.59 -42.59 0.84
N PHE A 105 -0.55 -42.20 1.43
CA PHE A 105 -1.13 -42.90 2.58
C PHE A 105 -2.21 -43.92 2.21
N ASP A 106 -2.80 -43.84 1.00
CA ASP A 106 -3.72 -44.87 0.48
C ASP A 106 -2.97 -46.05 -0.16
N GLU A 107 -1.72 -45.84 -0.61
CA GLU A 107 -0.83 -46.92 -1.01
C GLU A 107 -0.33 -47.65 0.25
N LYS A 108 -1.06 -48.69 0.67
CA LYS A 108 -0.65 -49.59 1.75
C LYS A 108 0.80 -50.00 1.51
N PRO A 109 1.71 -49.83 2.49
CA PRO A 109 3.10 -50.21 2.31
C PRO A 109 3.14 -51.71 1.99
N LYS A 110 3.66 -52.05 0.81
CA LYS A 110 3.90 -53.43 0.35
C LYS A 110 4.82 -54.24 1.29
N LEU A 111 5.26 -53.61 2.39
CA LEU A 111 6.08 -54.16 3.45
C LEU A 111 5.27 -54.96 4.51
N LEU A 112 3.94 -54.99 4.42
CA LEU A 112 3.09 -55.86 5.22
C LEU A 112 2.76 -57.20 4.54
N GLU A 113 3.48 -57.60 3.48
CA GLU A 113 3.49 -59.01 3.07
C GLU A 113 4.60 -59.71 3.87
N PRO A 114 4.26 -60.47 4.94
CA PRO A 114 5.26 -61.18 5.70
C PRO A 114 5.94 -62.19 4.78
N ALA A 115 7.27 -62.06 4.63
CA ALA A 115 8.14 -63.01 3.93
C ALA A 115 8.21 -64.40 4.62
N HIS A 116 7.20 -64.78 5.40
CA HIS A 116 7.15 -65.99 6.22
C HIS A 116 6.17 -67.06 5.72
N SER A 117 5.48 -66.86 4.59
CA SER A 117 4.62 -67.88 3.99
C SER A 117 5.29 -68.77 2.92
N GLN A 118 6.59 -68.62 2.68
CA GLN A 118 7.33 -69.42 1.66
C GLN A 118 8.29 -70.47 2.23
N GLU A 119 8.32 -70.69 3.54
CA GLU A 119 9.20 -71.69 4.19
C GLU A 119 8.46 -72.90 4.79
N ASN A 120 7.17 -73.09 4.46
CA ASN A 120 6.45 -74.31 4.89
C ASN A 120 5.55 -74.85 3.79
N ARG A 121 6.15 -75.26 2.67
CA ARG A 121 5.54 -76.20 1.72
C ARG A 121 6.59 -77.07 1.05
#